data_AF-A0A844IHR8-F1
#
_entry.id   AF-A0A844IHR8-F1
#
_cell.length_a   1.000
_cell.length_b   1.000
_cell.length_c   1.000
_cell.angle_alpha   90.00
_cell.angle_beta   90.00
_cell.angle_gamma   90.00
#
_symmetry.space_group_name_H-M   'P 1'
#
loop_
_entity.id
_entity.type
_entity.pdbx_description
1 polymer ?
#
loop_
_entity_poly.entity_id
_entity_poly.type
_entity_poly.pdbx_seq_one_letter_code
_entity_poly.pdbx_strand_id
1 'polypeptide(L)'
;MNPRLKLALIRHTGEEGFASVIAVGVGLVMMIIGLTMALRSQSDVALSSTQRSTSRALSAAEVGVTRYQQLINNGRILAKYNACSTSTNYNSSGSCLDTTTTTPVTWPIIDKASDYNSCSFQNVDISAITDASKNIWRNIDPATTNPDLTLGQYRLVSYQYQSSNNTNPTAENPVLGNGTLTVEGRVRVSGSGNTATQTTSTSTARLQVVIPVKYTDSNIPVPSALWTGNTSIAGNNNQKVDGDVLVNKCTTNSTQMDLITSKNILNTSINKVRNTVGSIPSTPPIPTTGINTIASINTTGGNVTQLGNPSATSCSATKTTCPSATATTYGGQSNVYVYQIGNISSEIRIPPGEKVVIFLTGSINKGADITHNCTGVSNCYPSDVYIFGTGDSTKSICLNGSNTISAFILAPKYSVGIDGGGNADPVINGNVWASNWGAPSCSSDSNKTVVKYDPTITWTTLAALGVSKATLPPTIDTFSSWKKDRVQ
;
A
#
# COMPACT_ATOMS: atom_id res chain seq x y z
N MET A 1 33.40 -49.66 -104.68
CA MET A 1 33.00 -48.28 -104.27
C MET A 1 33.38 -48.10 -102.81
N ASN A 2 34.30 -47.18 -102.49
CA ASN A 2 35.14 -47.22 -101.29
C ASN A 2 34.39 -46.73 -100.01
N PRO A 3 34.27 -47.53 -98.93
CA PRO A 3 33.48 -47.19 -97.73
C PRO A 3 34.05 -45.99 -96.93
N ARG A 4 35.28 -45.56 -97.20
CA ARG A 4 35.86 -44.36 -96.58
C ARG A 4 35.29 -43.04 -97.10
N LEU A 5 34.69 -43.02 -98.30
CA LEU A 5 34.07 -41.82 -98.86
C LEU A 5 32.67 -41.55 -98.27
N LYS A 6 31.96 -42.60 -97.84
CA LYS A 6 30.63 -42.46 -97.20
C LYS A 6 30.70 -41.89 -95.79
N LEU A 7 31.81 -42.07 -95.06
CA LEU A 7 31.96 -41.54 -93.69
C LEU A 7 32.42 -40.08 -93.66
N ALA A 8 33.11 -39.61 -94.71
CA ALA A 8 33.55 -38.22 -94.82
C ALA A 8 32.42 -37.25 -95.18
N LEU A 9 31.36 -37.73 -95.86
CA LEU A 9 30.24 -36.91 -96.32
C LEU A 9 29.10 -36.75 -95.30
N ILE A 10 29.10 -37.51 -94.20
CA ILE A 10 28.13 -37.37 -93.10
C ILE A 10 28.59 -36.33 -92.05
N ARG A 11 29.86 -35.88 -92.12
CA ARG A 11 30.44 -34.98 -91.11
C ARG A 11 30.35 -33.49 -91.44
N HIS A 12 29.77 -33.12 -92.58
CA HIS A 12 29.61 -31.73 -93.00
C HIS A 12 28.15 -31.45 -93.29
N THR A 13 27.37 -31.15 -92.25
CA THR A 13 26.14 -30.33 -92.31
C THR A 13 25.58 -30.23 -90.89
N GLY A 14 25.61 -29.04 -90.31
CA GLY A 14 24.85 -28.75 -89.08
C GLY A 14 25.48 -27.71 -88.15
N GLU A 15 25.19 -26.44 -88.41
CA GLU A 15 24.81 -25.48 -87.35
C GLU A 15 25.82 -25.24 -86.19
N GLU A 16 27.13 -25.09 -86.44
CA GLU A 16 28.09 -24.74 -85.37
C GLU A 16 27.92 -23.29 -84.83
N GLY A 17 27.22 -22.42 -85.56
CA GLY A 17 26.94 -21.04 -85.14
C GLY A 17 25.75 -20.89 -84.18
N PHE A 18 24.70 -21.69 -84.34
CA PHE A 18 23.47 -21.60 -83.53
C PHE A 18 23.65 -22.22 -82.14
N ALA A 19 24.47 -23.27 -82.03
CA ALA A 19 24.80 -23.90 -80.76
C ALA A 19 25.50 -22.94 -79.79
N SER A 20 26.36 -22.03 -80.28
CA SER A 20 27.05 -21.06 -79.42
C SER A 20 26.09 -20.00 -78.86
N VAL A 21 25.15 -19.51 -79.67
CA VAL A 21 24.12 -18.54 -79.25
C VAL A 21 23.15 -19.16 -78.25
N ILE A 22 22.75 -20.42 -78.45
CA ILE A 22 21.92 -21.16 -77.49
C ILE A 22 22.68 -21.41 -76.19
N ALA A 23 23.97 -21.79 -76.24
CA ALA A 23 24.78 -22.02 -75.05
C ALA A 23 24.98 -20.73 -74.23
N VAL A 24 25.23 -19.60 -74.88
CA VAL A 24 25.32 -18.28 -74.23
C VAL A 24 23.96 -17.85 -73.66
N GLY A 25 22.87 -18.07 -74.39
CA GLY A 25 21.52 -17.77 -73.94
C GLY A 25 21.11 -18.57 -72.70
N VAL A 26 21.36 -19.89 -72.69
CA VAL A 26 21.08 -20.76 -71.54
C VAL A 26 22.00 -20.43 -70.37
N GLY A 27 23.28 -20.13 -70.62
CA GLY A 27 24.23 -19.68 -69.60
C GLY A 27 23.79 -18.38 -68.92
N LEU A 28 23.30 -17.41 -69.69
CA LEU A 28 22.78 -16.14 -69.18
C LEU A 28 21.50 -16.35 -68.34
N VAL A 29 20.58 -17.21 -68.78
CA VAL A 29 19.36 -17.54 -68.01
C VAL A 29 19.71 -18.23 -66.69
N MET A 30 20.64 -19.20 -66.71
CA MET A 30 21.14 -19.85 -65.48
C MET A 30 21.82 -18.85 -64.54
N MET A 31 22.57 -17.88 -65.08
CA MET A 31 23.19 -16.82 -64.29
C MET A 31 22.14 -15.92 -63.63
N ILE A 32 21.07 -15.55 -64.34
CA ILE A 32 19.96 -14.74 -63.80
C ILE A 32 19.22 -15.50 -62.69
N ILE A 33 18.96 -16.80 -62.86
CA ILE A 33 18.33 -17.65 -61.82
C ILE A 33 19.25 -17.76 -60.60
N GLY A 34 20.56 -17.95 -60.79
CA GLY A 34 21.54 -17.96 -59.70
C GLY A 34 21.59 -16.65 -58.94
N LEU A 35 21.57 -15.51 -59.65
CA LEU A 35 21.61 -14.18 -59.03
C LEU A 35 20.32 -13.90 -58.23
N THR A 36 19.15 -14.27 -58.76
CA THR A 36 17.87 -14.09 -58.07
C THR A 36 17.74 -14.98 -56.82
N MET A 37 18.22 -16.23 -56.86
CA MET A 37 18.31 -17.08 -55.66
C MET A 37 19.29 -16.52 -54.63
N ALA A 38 20.44 -15.98 -55.05
CA ALA A 38 21.41 -15.37 -54.16
C ALA A 38 20.87 -14.10 -53.46
N LEU A 39 20.17 -13.23 -54.19
CA LEU A 39 19.54 -12.03 -53.64
C LEU A 39 18.43 -12.38 -52.65
N ARG A 40 17.62 -13.40 -52.96
CA ARG A 40 16.58 -13.89 -52.04
C ARG A 40 17.18 -14.49 -50.78
N SER A 41 18.25 -15.28 -50.89
CA SER A 41 18.97 -15.86 -49.75
C SER A 41 19.54 -14.79 -48.81
N GLN A 42 20.13 -13.72 -49.36
CA GLN A 42 20.62 -12.60 -48.55
C GLN A 42 19.48 -11.89 -47.81
N SER A 43 18.34 -11.71 -48.47
CA SER A 43 17.14 -11.12 -47.86
C SER A 43 16.60 -12.00 -46.72
N ASP A 44 16.52 -13.31 -46.92
CA ASP A 44 16.03 -14.26 -45.92
C ASP A 44 16.97 -14.36 -44.71
N VAL A 45 18.30 -14.34 -44.92
CA VAL A 45 19.29 -14.31 -43.84
C VAL A 45 19.22 -13.00 -43.06
N ALA A 46 19.05 -11.86 -43.74
CA ALA A 46 18.88 -10.56 -43.09
C ALA A 46 17.59 -10.51 -42.27
N LEU A 47 16.46 -11.00 -42.81
CA LEU A 47 15.18 -11.08 -42.13
C LEU A 47 15.27 -12.00 -40.90
N SER A 48 15.82 -13.20 -41.05
CA SER A 48 16.00 -14.18 -39.96
C SER A 48 16.91 -13.63 -38.84
N SER A 49 18.01 -12.97 -39.21
CA SER A 49 18.91 -12.31 -38.25
C SER A 49 18.19 -11.18 -37.50
N THR A 50 17.36 -10.41 -38.19
CA THR A 50 16.57 -9.31 -37.59
C THR A 50 15.52 -9.86 -36.64
N GLN A 51 14.74 -10.87 -37.06
CA GLN A 51 13.76 -11.56 -36.21
C GLN A 51 14.40 -12.15 -34.97
N ARG A 52 15.57 -12.81 -35.10
CA ARG A 52 16.34 -13.34 -33.98
C ARG A 52 16.80 -12.24 -33.02
N SER A 53 17.28 -11.11 -33.54
CA SER A 53 17.70 -9.97 -32.73
C SER A 53 16.51 -9.36 -31.97
N THR A 54 15.37 -9.17 -32.65
CA THR A 54 14.14 -8.67 -32.03
C THR A 54 13.60 -9.63 -30.97
N SER A 55 13.69 -10.95 -31.19
CA SER A 55 13.31 -11.95 -30.19
C SER A 55 14.16 -11.81 -28.93
N ARG A 56 15.48 -11.61 -29.07
CA ARG A 56 16.37 -11.40 -27.92
C ARG A 56 16.12 -10.07 -27.22
N ALA A 57 15.87 -9.00 -27.97
CA ALA A 57 15.47 -7.71 -27.42
C ALA A 57 14.16 -7.81 -26.62
N LEU A 58 13.21 -8.63 -27.09
CA LEU A 58 11.97 -8.91 -26.38
C LEU A 58 12.27 -9.64 -25.07
N SER A 59 13.04 -10.75 -25.10
CA SER A 59 13.43 -11.46 -23.87
C SER A 59 14.12 -10.54 -22.86
N ALA A 60 14.92 -9.59 -23.32
CA ALA A 60 15.53 -8.57 -22.46
C ALA A 60 14.48 -7.66 -21.78
N ALA A 61 13.45 -7.24 -22.52
CA ALA A 61 12.34 -6.47 -21.98
C ALA A 61 11.51 -7.27 -20.95
N GLU A 62 11.31 -8.57 -21.18
CA GLU A 62 10.55 -9.47 -20.27
C GLU A 62 11.25 -9.65 -18.92
N VAL A 63 12.59 -9.77 -18.93
CA VAL A 63 13.39 -9.76 -17.70
C VAL A 63 13.21 -8.43 -16.96
N GLY A 64 13.23 -7.32 -17.70
CA GLY A 64 12.96 -5.99 -17.13
C GLY A 64 11.58 -5.92 -16.46
N VAL A 65 10.51 -6.37 -17.13
CA VAL A 65 9.15 -6.44 -16.56
C VAL A 65 9.13 -7.28 -15.29
N THR A 66 9.77 -8.45 -15.28
CA THR A 66 9.82 -9.32 -14.10
C THR A 66 10.51 -8.63 -12.91
N ARG A 67 11.60 -7.90 -13.15
CA ARG A 67 12.29 -7.13 -12.10
C ARG A 67 11.46 -5.98 -11.56
N TYR A 68 10.76 -5.26 -12.44
CA TYR A 68 9.86 -4.20 -12.01
C TYR A 68 8.63 -4.75 -11.27
N GLN A 69 8.11 -5.90 -11.67
CA GLN A 69 7.05 -6.58 -10.94
C GLN A 69 7.51 -7.03 -9.54
N GLN A 70 8.74 -7.55 -9.41
CA GLN A 70 9.34 -7.86 -8.12
C GLN A 70 9.48 -6.60 -7.24
N LEU A 71 9.91 -5.47 -7.83
CA LEU A 71 9.99 -4.20 -7.14
C LEU A 71 8.63 -3.73 -6.64
N ILE A 72 7.58 -3.84 -7.46
CA ILE A 72 6.19 -3.54 -7.05
C ILE A 72 5.73 -4.51 -5.97
N ASN A 73 6.04 -5.80 -6.09
CA ASN A 73 5.66 -6.79 -5.08
C ASN A 73 6.30 -6.50 -3.72
N ASN A 74 7.53 -5.99 -3.71
CA ASN A 74 8.22 -5.56 -2.50
C ASN A 74 7.64 -4.25 -1.96
N GLY A 75 7.33 -3.27 -2.83
CA GLY A 75 6.72 -1.99 -2.48
C GLY A 75 5.29 -1.83 -3.03
N ARG A 76 4.34 -2.66 -2.61
CA ARG A 76 3.00 -2.77 -3.27
C ARG A 76 2.24 -1.46 -3.39
N ILE A 77 2.39 -0.58 -2.42
CA ILE A 77 1.73 0.72 -2.41
C ILE A 77 2.21 1.64 -3.55
N LEU A 78 3.41 1.41 -4.11
CA LEU A 78 3.89 2.11 -5.31
C LEU A 78 2.99 1.88 -6.54
N ALA A 79 2.27 0.76 -6.57
CA ALA A 79 1.38 0.45 -7.69
C ALA A 79 0.21 1.43 -7.85
N LYS A 80 -0.04 2.30 -6.86
CA LYS A 80 -1.11 3.31 -6.92
C LYS A 80 -0.64 4.67 -7.43
N TYR A 81 0.66 4.87 -7.60
CA TYR A 81 1.22 6.19 -7.88
C TYR A 81 1.82 6.26 -9.29
N ASN A 82 1.55 7.37 -9.95
CA ASN A 82 2.12 7.71 -11.25
C ASN A 82 3.54 8.26 -11.10
N ALA A 83 4.30 8.26 -12.20
CA ALA A 83 5.63 8.87 -12.21
C ALA A 83 5.56 10.40 -12.07
N CYS A 84 6.30 10.97 -11.11
CA CYS A 84 6.44 12.42 -10.91
C CYS A 84 7.92 12.77 -10.68
N SER A 85 8.36 13.93 -11.19
CA SER A 85 9.71 14.48 -11.00
C SER A 85 9.94 15.09 -9.62
N THR A 86 8.88 15.49 -8.92
CA THR A 86 8.96 16.01 -7.54
C THR A 86 7.76 15.60 -6.68
N SER A 87 7.98 15.50 -5.37
CA SER A 87 6.95 15.35 -4.32
C SER A 87 5.82 16.37 -4.40
N THR A 88 6.10 17.59 -4.88
CA THR A 88 5.11 18.66 -4.93
C THR A 88 4.08 18.46 -6.03
N ASN A 89 4.32 17.54 -6.95
CA ASN A 89 3.45 17.30 -8.09
C ASN A 89 2.34 16.28 -7.79
N TYR A 90 2.17 15.80 -6.56
CA TYR A 90 1.03 14.94 -6.23
C TYR A 90 -0.14 15.77 -5.69
N ASN A 91 -1.34 15.54 -6.18
CA ASN A 91 -2.56 16.07 -5.57
C ASN A 91 -2.94 15.28 -4.30
N SER A 92 -3.95 15.76 -3.56
CA SER A 92 -4.48 15.11 -2.34
C SER A 92 -5.03 13.69 -2.56
N SER A 93 -5.19 13.26 -3.81
CA SER A 93 -5.61 11.92 -4.21
C SER A 93 -4.44 11.05 -4.70
N GLY A 94 -3.19 11.51 -4.57
CA GLY A 94 -2.00 10.78 -5.02
C GLY A 94 -1.80 10.74 -6.54
N SER A 95 -2.55 11.53 -7.31
CA SER A 95 -2.37 11.64 -8.76
C SER A 95 -1.32 12.68 -9.12
N CYS A 96 -0.51 12.38 -10.13
CA CYS A 96 0.53 13.28 -10.61
C CYS A 96 -0.05 14.47 -11.39
N LEU A 97 0.41 15.67 -11.06
CA LEU A 97 0.19 16.96 -11.72
C LEU A 97 1.42 17.38 -12.54
N ASP A 98 2.45 16.55 -12.59
CA ASP A 98 3.69 16.87 -13.28
C ASP A 98 3.49 16.89 -14.80
N THR A 99 3.56 18.08 -15.37
CA THR A 99 3.50 18.31 -16.82
C THR A 99 4.87 18.57 -17.43
N THR A 100 5.97 18.41 -16.67
CA THR A 100 7.31 18.81 -17.12
C THR A 100 7.99 17.72 -17.96
N THR A 101 8.55 18.12 -19.10
CA THR A 101 9.07 17.23 -20.16
C THR A 101 10.58 16.99 -20.06
N THR A 102 11.28 17.57 -19.09
CA THR A 102 12.74 17.77 -19.16
C THR A 102 13.58 16.72 -18.45
N THR A 103 12.99 15.90 -17.56
CA THR A 103 13.61 14.68 -17.04
C THR A 103 12.52 13.63 -16.84
N PRO A 104 12.35 12.65 -17.74
CA PRO A 104 11.28 11.67 -17.60
C PRO A 104 11.63 10.73 -16.45
N VAL A 105 11.14 11.06 -15.26
CA VAL A 105 10.99 10.07 -14.21
C VAL A 105 9.89 9.14 -14.70
N THR A 106 10.18 7.85 -14.69
CA THR A 106 9.32 6.83 -15.32
C THR A 106 8.54 6.02 -14.30
N TRP A 107 8.75 6.31 -13.01
CA TRP A 107 8.09 5.71 -11.85
C TRP A 107 7.99 6.72 -10.69
N PRO A 108 7.05 6.62 -9.73
CA PRO A 108 6.97 7.51 -8.57
C PRO A 108 8.28 7.64 -7.77
N ILE A 109 8.66 8.88 -7.42
CA ILE A 109 9.72 9.21 -6.45
C ILE A 109 9.12 9.21 -5.02
N ILE A 110 9.87 8.65 -4.06
CA ILE A 110 9.46 8.39 -2.66
C ILE A 110 9.72 9.60 -1.74
N ASP A 111 9.37 10.82 -2.13
CA ASP A 111 9.67 12.02 -1.33
C ASP A 111 8.46 12.61 -0.59
N LYS A 112 7.22 12.18 -0.87
CA LYS A 112 6.01 12.47 -0.05
C LYS A 112 5.67 11.36 0.94
N ALA A 113 6.68 10.94 1.70
CA ALA A 113 6.57 9.86 2.67
C ALA A 113 5.66 10.13 3.91
N SER A 114 4.76 11.11 3.89
CA SER A 114 3.79 11.33 4.98
C SER A 114 2.63 10.33 4.95
N ASP A 115 2.24 9.84 3.77
CA ASP A 115 1.29 8.72 3.59
C ASP A 115 2.00 7.35 3.53
N TYR A 116 3.34 7.34 3.55
CA TYR A 116 4.19 6.16 3.40
C TYR A 116 4.54 5.49 4.74
N ASN A 117 3.81 5.78 5.82
CA ASN A 117 3.94 5.09 7.11
C ASN A 117 3.43 3.63 7.06
N SER A 118 3.50 3.00 5.89
CA SER A 118 3.22 1.58 5.69
C SER A 118 4.51 0.80 5.46
N CYS A 119 4.65 -0.32 6.16
CA CYS A 119 5.93 -1.02 6.22
C CYS A 119 6.08 -2.11 5.20
N SER A 120 5.23 -2.05 4.18
CA SER A 120 5.65 -2.48 2.86
C SER A 120 6.97 -1.83 2.41
N PHE A 121 7.46 -0.76 3.06
CA PHE A 121 8.75 -0.13 2.71
C PHE A 121 9.93 -0.40 3.66
N GLN A 122 9.76 -1.02 4.82
CA GLN A 122 10.89 -1.18 5.76
C GLN A 122 11.98 -2.14 5.27
N ASN A 123 11.65 -3.04 4.34
CA ASN A 123 12.62 -3.92 3.67
C ASN A 123 12.88 -3.50 2.22
N VAL A 124 12.46 -2.29 1.84
CA VAL A 124 12.58 -1.84 0.46
C VAL A 124 13.74 -0.88 0.38
N ASP A 125 14.73 -1.26 -0.42
CA ASP A 125 15.88 -0.42 -0.71
C ASP A 125 15.41 0.84 -1.47
N ILE A 126 15.29 1.95 -0.73
CA ILE A 126 14.90 3.26 -1.26
C ILE A 126 15.87 3.69 -2.36
N SER A 127 17.15 3.31 -2.25
CA SER A 127 18.14 3.59 -3.28
C SER A 127 17.87 2.78 -4.55
N ALA A 128 17.44 1.51 -4.43
CA ALA A 128 17.03 0.69 -5.56
C ALA A 128 15.76 1.22 -6.24
N ILE A 129 14.77 1.76 -5.51
CA ILE A 129 13.59 2.39 -6.13
C ILE A 129 13.96 3.70 -6.81
N THR A 130 14.76 4.53 -6.13
CA THR A 130 15.22 5.81 -6.68
C THR A 130 16.09 5.60 -7.91
N ASP A 131 16.87 4.53 -7.96
CA ASP A 131 17.53 4.11 -9.17
C ASP A 131 16.48 3.64 -10.20
N ALA A 132 15.60 2.70 -9.84
CA ALA A 132 14.61 2.08 -10.70
C ALA A 132 13.67 3.07 -11.42
N SER A 133 13.40 4.22 -10.80
CA SER A 133 12.55 5.29 -11.34
C SER A 133 13.19 6.09 -12.49
N LYS A 134 14.52 6.02 -12.62
CA LYS A 134 15.27 6.69 -13.69
C LYS A 134 15.08 5.95 -15.02
N ASN A 135 14.90 6.70 -16.10
CA ASN A 135 14.90 6.18 -17.47
C ASN A 135 16.34 5.88 -17.95
N ILE A 136 16.96 4.84 -17.38
CA ILE A 136 18.34 4.43 -17.70
C ILE A 136 18.40 2.96 -18.13
N TRP A 137 19.34 2.66 -19.03
CA TRP A 137 19.62 1.28 -19.42
C TRP A 137 20.37 0.53 -18.33
N ARG A 138 19.86 -0.66 -17.98
CA ARG A 138 20.45 -1.60 -17.05
C ARG A 138 20.79 -2.91 -17.73
N ASN A 139 21.92 -3.50 -17.35
CA ASN A 139 22.29 -4.84 -17.82
C ASN A 139 21.39 -5.88 -17.14
N ILE A 140 21.03 -6.92 -17.89
CA ILE A 140 20.33 -8.09 -17.32
C ILE A 140 21.23 -8.81 -16.34
N ASP A 141 22.51 -8.97 -16.66
CA ASP A 141 23.51 -9.39 -15.70
C ASP A 141 24.36 -8.18 -15.26
N PRO A 142 24.12 -7.64 -14.06
CA PRO A 142 24.88 -6.51 -13.54
C PRO A 142 26.20 -6.95 -12.88
N ALA A 143 26.69 -8.19 -13.08
CA ALA A 143 27.94 -8.68 -12.49
C ALA A 143 29.07 -7.64 -12.60
N THR A 144 29.65 -7.29 -11.45
CA THR A 144 30.62 -6.20 -11.33
C THR A 144 31.97 -6.54 -11.99
N THR A 145 32.29 -7.83 -12.13
CA THR A 145 33.59 -8.29 -12.60
C THR A 145 33.61 -8.77 -14.05
N ASN A 146 32.47 -9.06 -14.68
CA ASN A 146 32.33 -9.36 -16.12
C ASN A 146 30.83 -9.42 -16.49
N PRO A 147 30.17 -8.29 -16.80
CA PRO A 147 28.77 -8.32 -17.16
C PRO A 147 28.59 -9.03 -18.51
N ASP A 148 27.71 -10.03 -18.57
CA ASP A 148 27.37 -10.67 -19.84
C ASP A 148 26.50 -9.73 -20.70
N LEU A 149 27.17 -8.96 -21.55
CA LEU A 149 26.53 -8.02 -22.49
C LEU A 149 25.73 -8.74 -23.59
N THR A 150 25.87 -10.05 -23.73
CA THR A 150 25.12 -10.84 -24.73
C THR A 150 23.67 -11.09 -24.33
N LEU A 151 23.38 -11.02 -23.02
CA LEU A 151 22.02 -11.18 -22.48
C LEU A 151 21.14 -9.96 -22.80
N GLY A 152 21.74 -8.79 -22.93
CA GLY A 152 21.05 -7.54 -23.26
C GLY A 152 20.83 -6.61 -22.08
N GLN A 153 20.12 -5.53 -22.36
CA GLN A 153 19.83 -4.46 -21.42
C GLN A 153 18.34 -4.14 -21.43
N TYR A 154 17.83 -3.62 -20.32
CA TYR A 154 16.45 -3.16 -20.20
C TYR A 154 16.38 -1.77 -19.58
N ARG A 155 15.30 -1.04 -19.85
CA ARG A 155 14.96 0.21 -19.18
C ARG A 155 13.45 0.36 -19.03
N LEU A 156 13.04 1.11 -18.03
CA LEU A 156 11.66 1.53 -17.88
C LEU A 156 11.42 2.80 -18.70
N VAL A 157 10.35 2.77 -19.48
CA VAL A 157 9.90 3.91 -20.29
C VAL A 157 8.82 4.69 -19.57
N SER A 158 7.88 4.00 -18.93
CA SER A 158 6.81 4.64 -18.13
C SER A 158 6.07 3.64 -17.26
N TYR A 159 5.51 4.15 -16.17
CA TYR A 159 4.48 3.50 -15.36
C TYR A 159 3.29 4.45 -15.20
N GLN A 160 2.10 3.98 -15.54
CA GLN A 160 0.86 4.76 -15.45
C GLN A 160 -0.24 3.98 -14.73
N TYR A 161 -0.63 4.44 -13.55
CA TYR A 161 -1.78 4.00 -12.80
C TYR A 161 -3.06 4.75 -13.20
N GLN A 162 -4.09 4.00 -13.56
CA GLN A 162 -5.45 4.47 -13.79
C GLN A 162 -6.39 3.90 -12.73
N SER A 163 -6.96 4.78 -11.91
CA SER A 163 -7.98 4.39 -10.92
C SER A 163 -9.28 3.98 -11.61
N SER A 164 -9.89 2.89 -11.17
CA SER A 164 -11.26 2.58 -11.55
C SER A 164 -12.21 3.30 -10.59
N ASN A 165 -13.04 4.22 -11.10
CA ASN A 165 -14.02 4.99 -10.32
C ASN A 165 -15.21 4.13 -9.84
N ASN A 166 -15.00 2.86 -9.49
CA ASN A 166 -16.09 1.99 -9.11
C ASN A 166 -16.57 2.35 -7.69
N THR A 167 -17.69 3.06 -7.63
CA THR A 167 -18.35 3.53 -6.39
C THR A 167 -19.10 2.42 -5.65
N ASN A 168 -19.16 1.20 -6.21
CA ASN A 168 -19.76 0.02 -5.56
C ASN A 168 -18.86 -1.22 -5.72
N PRO A 169 -17.97 -1.52 -4.77
CA PRO A 169 -17.21 -2.76 -4.75
C PRO A 169 -18.11 -3.92 -4.29
N THR A 170 -19.03 -4.36 -5.14
CA THR A 170 -19.73 -5.63 -4.93
C THR A 170 -18.91 -6.76 -5.55
N ALA A 171 -18.63 -7.79 -4.73
CA ALA A 171 -17.92 -9.04 -5.01
C ALA A 171 -16.41 -9.06 -4.69
N GLU A 172 -15.97 -10.23 -4.22
CA GLU A 172 -14.61 -10.63 -3.86
C GLU A 172 -13.57 -10.07 -4.85
N ASN A 173 -12.63 -9.25 -4.35
CA ASN A 173 -11.57 -8.59 -5.13
C ASN A 173 -12.01 -7.43 -6.05
N PRO A 174 -12.55 -6.33 -5.50
CA PRO A 174 -12.69 -5.11 -6.28
C PRO A 174 -11.30 -4.67 -6.79
N VAL A 175 -11.19 -4.52 -8.11
CA VAL A 175 -10.02 -3.88 -8.74
C VAL A 175 -10.08 -2.40 -8.34
N LEU A 176 -8.97 -1.90 -7.79
CA LEU A 176 -8.78 -0.49 -7.44
C LEU A 176 -8.44 0.33 -8.69
N GLY A 177 -7.72 -0.28 -9.62
CA GLY A 177 -7.31 0.32 -10.87
C GLY A 177 -6.33 -0.57 -11.64
N ASN A 178 -5.82 -0.06 -12.75
CA ASN A 178 -4.86 -0.75 -13.60
C ASN A 178 -3.57 0.05 -13.68
N GLY A 179 -2.44 -0.58 -13.35
CA GLY A 179 -1.10 -0.05 -13.58
C GLY A 179 -0.56 -0.52 -14.92
N THR A 180 -0.22 0.40 -15.82
CA THR A 180 0.36 0.12 -17.13
C THR A 180 1.86 0.35 -17.07
N LEU A 181 2.62 -0.74 -17.21
CA LEU A 181 4.08 -0.76 -17.20
C LEU A 181 4.61 -0.85 -18.64
N THR A 182 5.48 0.08 -19.03
CA THR A 182 6.14 0.08 -20.35
C THR A 182 7.64 -0.08 -20.18
N VAL A 183 8.20 -1.19 -20.67
CA VAL A 183 9.62 -1.54 -20.56
C VAL A 183 10.20 -1.74 -21.95
N GLU A 184 11.44 -1.30 -22.16
CA GLU A 184 12.21 -1.58 -23.35
C GLU A 184 13.38 -2.51 -23.05
N GLY A 185 13.68 -3.39 -24.00
CA GLY A 185 14.85 -4.23 -24.03
C GLY A 185 15.68 -3.96 -25.27
N ARG A 186 17.01 -3.97 -25.16
CA ARG A 186 17.93 -3.86 -26.29
C ARG A 186 19.04 -4.89 -26.23
N VAL A 187 19.54 -5.30 -27.39
CA VAL A 187 20.64 -6.25 -27.55
C VAL A 187 21.61 -5.80 -28.63
N ARG A 188 22.80 -6.41 -28.68
CA ARG A 188 23.89 -6.08 -29.62
C ARG A 188 24.38 -4.63 -29.48
N VAL A 189 24.62 -4.22 -28.24
CA VAL A 189 25.24 -2.93 -27.89
C VAL A 189 26.71 -3.12 -27.54
N SER A 190 27.51 -2.07 -27.68
CA SER A 190 28.91 -2.06 -27.25
C SER A 190 29.03 -1.29 -25.93
N GLY A 191 29.55 -1.92 -24.88
CA GLY A 191 29.67 -1.35 -23.54
C GLY A 191 28.50 -1.69 -22.61
N SER A 192 28.49 -1.07 -21.43
CA SER A 192 27.63 -1.42 -20.29
C SER A 192 26.70 -0.28 -19.90
N GLY A 193 25.49 -0.60 -19.44
CA GLY A 193 24.54 0.36 -18.89
C GLY A 193 24.15 1.50 -19.85
N ASN A 194 23.93 2.68 -19.28
CA ASN A 194 23.44 3.85 -20.02
C ASN A 194 24.49 4.47 -20.96
N THR A 195 25.77 4.14 -20.81
CA THR A 195 26.86 4.63 -21.67
C THR A 195 27.12 3.72 -22.86
N ALA A 196 26.44 2.57 -22.96
CA ALA A 196 26.61 1.64 -24.08
C ALA A 196 26.17 2.28 -25.41
N THR A 197 27.01 2.14 -26.43
CA THR A 197 26.80 2.68 -27.76
C THR A 197 26.06 1.68 -28.65
N GLN A 198 25.21 2.20 -29.53
CA GLN A 198 24.50 1.37 -30.51
C GLN A 198 25.51 0.88 -31.56
N THR A 199 25.49 -0.42 -31.84
CA THR A 199 26.14 -0.98 -33.02
C THR A 199 25.17 -0.97 -34.21
N THR A 200 25.68 -1.16 -35.42
CA THR A 200 24.90 -1.31 -36.66
C THR A 200 23.88 -2.46 -36.64
N SER A 201 23.93 -3.33 -35.64
CA SER A 201 23.05 -4.50 -35.48
C SER A 201 22.17 -4.44 -34.23
N THR A 202 22.13 -3.30 -33.55
CA THR A 202 21.32 -3.09 -32.33
C THR A 202 19.85 -3.33 -32.65
N SER A 203 19.18 -4.11 -31.82
CA SER A 203 17.73 -4.27 -31.89
C SER A 203 17.12 -3.88 -30.55
N THR A 204 16.05 -3.09 -30.61
CA THR A 204 15.28 -2.64 -29.45
C THR A 204 13.85 -3.15 -29.60
N ALA A 205 13.27 -3.63 -28.50
CA ALA A 205 11.88 -4.04 -28.44
C ALA A 205 11.22 -3.35 -27.24
N ARG A 206 9.94 -3.00 -27.39
CA ARG A 206 9.13 -2.41 -26.33
C ARG A 206 7.99 -3.35 -25.97
N LEU A 207 7.79 -3.46 -24.66
CA LEU A 207 6.75 -4.26 -24.06
C LEU A 207 5.89 -3.40 -23.15
N GLN A 208 4.58 -3.50 -23.32
CA GLN A 208 3.58 -2.87 -22.47
C GLN A 208 2.79 -3.96 -21.77
N VAL A 209 2.69 -3.85 -20.45
CA VAL A 209 2.04 -4.84 -19.59
C VAL A 209 1.09 -4.14 -18.63
N VAL A 210 -0.12 -4.68 -18.49
CA VAL A 210 -1.11 -4.16 -17.54
C VAL A 210 -1.17 -5.04 -16.30
N ILE A 211 -1.01 -4.41 -15.14
CA ILE A 211 -1.01 -5.00 -13.81
C ILE A 211 -2.30 -4.57 -13.12
N PRO A 212 -3.27 -5.47 -12.88
CA PRO A 212 -4.43 -5.16 -12.06
C PRO A 212 -3.99 -4.89 -10.62
N VAL A 213 -4.39 -3.73 -10.11
CA VAL A 213 -4.16 -3.33 -8.72
C VAL A 213 -5.48 -3.53 -7.99
N LYS A 214 -5.51 -4.42 -7.02
CA LYS A 214 -6.70 -4.81 -6.26
C LYS A 214 -6.62 -4.30 -4.83
N TYR A 215 -7.76 -4.17 -4.16
CA TYR A 215 -7.75 -4.03 -2.70
C TYR A 215 -7.15 -5.30 -2.06
N THR A 216 -6.33 -5.16 -1.03
CA THR A 216 -5.98 -6.30 -0.16
C THR A 216 -7.22 -6.63 0.63
N ASP A 217 -7.95 -7.69 0.23
CA ASP A 217 -9.21 -8.17 0.83
C ASP A 217 -10.21 -7.03 1.14
N SER A 218 -11.24 -6.89 0.31
CA SER A 218 -12.38 -6.00 0.56
C SER A 218 -13.03 -6.17 1.93
N ASN A 219 -12.72 -7.25 2.65
CA ASN A 219 -13.10 -7.49 4.03
C ASN A 219 -12.11 -6.89 5.05
N ILE A 220 -12.04 -5.56 5.13
CA ILE A 220 -12.14 -4.94 6.47
C ILE A 220 -13.60 -4.49 6.57
N PRO A 221 -14.56 -5.40 6.87
CA PRO A 221 -15.97 -5.08 6.74
C PRO A 221 -16.42 -4.08 7.81
N VAL A 222 -15.62 -3.89 8.87
CA VAL A 222 -15.94 -3.01 9.99
C VAL A 222 -14.65 -2.49 10.65
N PRO A 223 -14.67 -1.31 11.28
CA PRO A 223 -13.64 -0.88 12.23
C PRO A 223 -13.23 -2.03 13.17
N SER A 224 -11.94 -2.39 13.23
CA SER A 224 -11.46 -3.46 14.12
C SER A 224 -11.64 -3.05 15.57
N ALA A 225 -11.97 -4.01 16.44
CA ALA A 225 -12.15 -3.78 17.88
C ALA A 225 -10.86 -3.24 18.51
N LEU A 226 -9.73 -3.80 18.11
CA LEU A 226 -8.41 -3.32 18.50
C LEU A 226 -7.56 -3.11 17.25
N TRP A 227 -6.84 -2.00 17.18
CA TRP A 227 -5.76 -1.79 16.23
C TRP A 227 -4.52 -1.34 16.98
N THR A 228 -3.48 -2.16 16.98
CA THR A 228 -2.21 -1.87 17.66
C THR A 228 -1.04 -1.80 16.68
N GLY A 229 -0.06 -0.96 17.00
CA GLY A 229 1.17 -0.78 16.25
C GLY A 229 2.26 -1.79 16.63
N ASN A 230 2.88 -1.62 17.81
CA ASN A 230 4.23 -2.15 18.06
C ASN A 230 4.31 -3.18 19.20
N THR A 231 3.20 -3.56 19.84
CA THR A 231 3.25 -4.43 21.02
C THR A 231 2.39 -5.67 20.96
N SER A 232 2.98 -6.70 21.57
CA SER A 232 2.41 -7.92 22.07
C SER A 232 1.24 -7.71 23.03
N ILE A 233 0.12 -8.42 22.83
CA ILE A 233 -0.83 -8.68 23.93
C ILE A 233 -0.34 -9.88 24.77
N ALA A 234 0.51 -10.75 24.21
CA ALA A 234 1.03 -11.94 24.86
C ALA A 234 2.03 -11.66 26.01
N GLY A 235 2.56 -10.44 26.11
CA GLY A 235 3.31 -9.98 27.30
C GLY A 235 2.39 -9.65 28.50
N ASN A 236 1.07 -9.62 28.28
CA ASN A 236 0.03 -9.32 29.26
C ASN A 236 -0.88 -10.54 29.49
N ASN A 237 -0.27 -11.71 29.71
CA ASN A 237 -0.81 -12.90 30.38
C ASN A 237 -2.34 -13.10 30.39
N ASN A 238 -2.94 -13.38 29.22
CA ASN A 238 -4.32 -13.86 28.99
C ASN A 238 -5.45 -12.83 28.79
N GLN A 239 -5.16 -11.54 28.57
CA GLN A 239 -6.22 -10.59 28.19
C GLN A 239 -6.91 -11.01 26.89
N LYS A 240 -8.25 -10.84 26.84
CA LYS A 240 -9.10 -11.24 25.70
C LYS A 240 -9.75 -10.03 25.01
N VAL A 241 -9.83 -10.09 23.69
CA VAL A 241 -10.57 -9.15 22.86
C VAL A 241 -11.77 -9.86 22.25
N ASP A 242 -12.94 -9.27 22.40
CA ASP A 242 -14.17 -9.72 21.73
C ASP A 242 -14.38 -8.88 20.45
N GLY A 243 -13.66 -9.25 19.39
CA GLY A 243 -13.75 -8.64 18.08
C GLY A 243 -12.49 -8.85 17.23
N ASP A 244 -12.53 -8.39 15.98
CA ASP A 244 -11.36 -8.42 15.08
C ASP A 244 -10.23 -7.54 15.61
N VAL A 245 -8.99 -8.06 15.50
CA VAL A 245 -7.77 -7.34 15.92
C VAL A 245 -6.90 -7.09 14.70
N LEU A 246 -6.49 -5.83 14.52
CA LEU A 246 -5.59 -5.42 13.46
C LEU A 246 -4.21 -5.09 14.06
N VAL A 247 -3.16 -5.75 13.59
CA VAL A 247 -1.79 -5.52 14.07
C VAL A 247 -0.96 -4.92 12.96
N ASN A 248 -0.30 -3.80 13.22
CA ASN A 248 0.62 -3.23 12.25
C ASN A 248 1.94 -4.01 12.22
N LYS A 249 2.20 -4.73 11.13
CA LYS A 249 3.45 -5.47 10.90
C LYS A 249 4.70 -4.58 10.80
N CYS A 250 4.50 -3.28 10.86
CA CYS A 250 5.48 -2.25 10.63
C CYS A 250 6.61 -2.09 11.60
N THR A 251 6.35 -2.45 12.84
CA THR A 251 7.16 -2.00 13.97
C THR A 251 7.52 -3.18 14.85
N THR A 252 7.09 -4.37 14.43
CA THR A 252 7.32 -5.65 15.08
C THR A 252 8.39 -6.39 14.29
N ASN A 253 9.57 -6.59 14.88
CA ASN A 253 10.53 -7.57 14.37
C ASN A 253 9.80 -8.92 14.25
N SER A 254 10.08 -9.70 13.20
CA SER A 254 9.28 -10.90 12.83
C SER A 254 9.12 -11.96 13.94
N THR A 255 9.95 -11.90 14.97
CA THR A 255 9.88 -12.74 16.19
C THR A 255 8.81 -12.30 17.20
N GLN A 256 8.20 -11.12 17.03
CA GLN A 256 7.14 -10.58 17.90
C GLN A 256 5.73 -10.76 17.32
N MET A 257 5.61 -11.32 16.11
CA MET A 257 4.33 -11.59 15.48
C MET A 257 3.56 -12.76 16.12
N ASP A 258 4.21 -13.55 16.95
CA ASP A 258 3.59 -14.64 17.73
C ASP A 258 2.83 -14.15 18.98
N LEU A 259 2.59 -12.85 19.09
CA LEU A 259 2.22 -12.22 20.35
C LEU A 259 0.77 -11.72 20.45
N ILE A 260 -0.05 -11.88 19.40
CA ILE A 260 -1.51 -11.94 19.54
C ILE A 260 -1.94 -13.23 18.89
N THR A 261 -2.14 -14.26 19.73
CA THR A 261 -2.59 -15.56 19.25
C THR A 261 -4.11 -15.62 19.29
N SER A 262 -4.69 -16.64 18.68
CA SER A 262 -6.10 -16.99 18.85
C SER A 262 -6.51 -17.12 20.33
N LYS A 263 -5.57 -17.30 21.27
CA LYS A 263 -5.85 -17.32 22.72
C LYS A 263 -6.32 -15.97 23.29
N ASN A 264 -5.94 -14.86 22.65
CA ASN A 264 -6.34 -13.51 23.05
C ASN A 264 -7.66 -13.07 22.43
N ILE A 265 -8.35 -13.94 21.68
CA ILE A 265 -9.63 -13.66 21.03
C ILE A 265 -10.71 -14.50 21.72
N LEU A 266 -11.80 -13.86 22.15
CA LEU A 266 -12.86 -14.54 22.91
C LEU A 266 -13.60 -15.60 22.06
N ASN A 267 -13.80 -15.33 20.77
CA ASN A 267 -14.45 -16.25 19.82
C ASN A 267 -13.68 -16.32 18.50
N THR A 268 -12.79 -17.31 18.39
CA THR A 268 -11.89 -17.50 17.24
C THR A 268 -12.57 -18.04 15.99
N SER A 269 -13.82 -18.51 16.10
CA SER A 269 -14.62 -18.97 14.94
C SER A 269 -15.20 -17.81 14.14
N ILE A 270 -15.35 -16.64 14.76
CA ILE A 270 -15.95 -15.44 14.15
C ILE A 270 -14.91 -14.32 14.00
N ASN A 271 -14.12 -14.08 15.05
CA ASN A 271 -13.16 -12.98 15.11
C ASN A 271 -11.74 -13.44 14.72
N LYS A 272 -11.00 -12.57 14.03
CA LYS A 272 -9.66 -12.88 13.50
C LYS A 272 -8.64 -11.82 13.90
N VAL A 273 -7.41 -12.29 14.11
CA VAL A 273 -6.23 -11.43 14.14
C VAL A 273 -5.75 -11.27 12.70
N ARG A 274 -5.76 -10.03 12.21
CA ARG A 274 -5.29 -9.68 10.87
C ARG A 274 -4.07 -8.78 10.99
N ASN A 275 -3.16 -8.97 10.04
CA ASN A 275 -1.98 -8.15 9.95
C ASN A 275 -2.21 -7.08 8.90
N THR A 276 -2.01 -5.82 9.27
CA THR A 276 -1.98 -4.70 8.36
C THR A 276 -0.55 -4.20 8.22
N VAL A 277 -0.26 -3.54 7.11
CA VAL A 277 0.89 -2.63 7.06
C VAL A 277 0.43 -1.19 6.93
N GLY A 278 -0.87 -0.90 6.91
CA GLY A 278 -1.36 0.47 6.99
C GLY A 278 -1.08 1.06 8.38
N SER A 279 -0.80 2.36 8.42
CA SER A 279 -0.72 3.10 9.69
C SER A 279 -2.11 3.34 10.26
N ILE A 280 -2.21 3.40 11.59
CA ILE A 280 -3.41 3.86 12.29
C ILE A 280 -3.75 5.27 11.79
N PRO A 281 -5.04 5.59 11.49
CA PRO A 281 -5.45 6.91 11.02
C PRO A 281 -4.99 8.01 11.97
N SER A 282 -4.71 9.19 11.42
CA SER A 282 -4.48 10.37 12.23
C SER A 282 -5.76 10.78 12.96
N THR A 283 -5.61 11.35 14.15
CA THR A 283 -6.73 12.00 14.84
C THR A 283 -7.30 13.15 13.99
N PRO A 284 -8.61 13.43 14.07
CA PRO A 284 -9.18 14.64 13.50
C PRO A 284 -8.50 15.92 14.03
N PRO A 285 -8.52 17.03 13.27
CA PRO A 285 -8.04 18.31 13.77
C PRO A 285 -8.90 18.79 14.95
N ILE A 286 -8.26 19.41 15.93
CA ILE A 286 -8.94 20.04 17.07
C ILE A 286 -9.77 21.23 16.55
N PRO A 287 -11.08 21.31 16.85
CA PRO A 287 -11.91 22.46 16.48
C PRO A 287 -11.38 23.78 17.06
N THR A 288 -11.50 24.85 16.29
CA THR A 288 -11.13 26.21 16.73
C THR A 288 -12.23 26.92 17.52
N THR A 289 -13.47 26.40 17.48
CA THR A 289 -14.64 26.98 18.15
C THR A 289 -15.44 25.89 18.86
N GLY A 290 -16.21 26.27 19.89
CA GLY A 290 -17.05 25.33 20.64
C GLY A 290 -16.26 24.30 21.46
N ILE A 291 -15.00 24.60 21.81
CA ILE A 291 -14.12 23.73 22.57
C ILE A 291 -13.88 24.26 23.99
N ASN A 292 -13.91 23.35 24.96
CA ASN A 292 -13.66 23.66 26.37
C ASN A 292 -12.28 23.13 26.76
N THR A 293 -11.35 24.04 27.06
CA THR A 293 -9.97 23.67 27.39
C THR A 293 -9.78 23.49 28.88
N ILE A 294 -9.29 22.31 29.29
CA ILE A 294 -9.00 21.95 30.67
C ILE A 294 -7.53 21.52 30.75
N ALA A 295 -6.70 22.27 31.47
CA ALA A 295 -5.26 21.98 31.56
C ALA A 295 -4.98 20.62 32.23
N SER A 296 -5.71 20.30 33.28
CA SER A 296 -5.62 18.99 33.95
C SER A 296 -6.84 18.72 34.81
N ILE A 297 -7.27 17.46 34.86
CA ILE A 297 -8.28 16.95 35.79
C ILE A 297 -7.54 16.20 36.89
N ASN A 298 -7.35 16.88 38.02
CA ASN A 298 -6.65 16.39 39.20
C ASN A 298 -7.50 16.72 40.43
N THR A 299 -8.60 16.00 40.63
CA THR A 299 -9.48 16.26 41.77
C THR A 299 -8.98 15.55 43.03
N THR A 300 -8.59 16.34 44.03
CA THR A 300 -8.18 15.83 45.35
C THR A 300 -9.41 15.54 46.23
N GLY A 301 -9.36 14.51 47.09
CA GLY A 301 -10.37 14.30 48.14
C GLY A 301 -11.65 13.55 47.74
N GLY A 302 -11.61 12.79 46.64
CA GLY A 302 -12.75 11.99 46.16
C GLY A 302 -13.80 12.81 45.41
N ASN A 303 -13.42 13.96 44.85
CA ASN A 303 -14.27 14.73 43.95
C ASN A 303 -14.27 14.10 42.55
N VAL A 304 -15.44 13.96 41.93
CA VAL A 304 -15.60 13.41 40.57
C VAL A 304 -15.81 14.54 39.58
N THR A 305 -15.16 14.50 38.41
CA THR A 305 -15.43 15.47 37.34
C THR A 305 -16.53 14.97 36.41
N GLN A 306 -17.63 15.70 36.27
CA GLN A 306 -18.70 15.32 35.32
C GLN A 306 -18.55 16.09 34.00
N LEU A 307 -18.46 15.37 32.88
CA LEU A 307 -18.45 15.95 31.53
C LEU A 307 -19.81 15.72 30.84
N GLY A 308 -20.28 16.70 30.05
CA GLY A 308 -21.50 16.57 29.25
C GLY A 308 -22.81 17.03 29.91
N ASN A 309 -22.90 18.24 30.47
CA ASN A 309 -24.17 18.79 30.97
C ASN A 309 -24.15 20.33 31.00
N PRO A 310 -25.08 21.05 30.31
CA PRO A 310 -25.12 22.51 30.29
C PRO A 310 -26.00 23.09 31.43
N SER A 311 -26.74 22.23 32.16
CA SER A 311 -27.63 22.60 33.25
C SER A 311 -27.11 22.05 34.57
N ALA A 312 -26.17 22.77 35.18
CA ALA A 312 -25.52 22.45 36.46
C ALA A 312 -26.44 22.52 37.70
N THR A 313 -27.72 22.16 37.60
CA THR A 313 -28.59 21.92 38.77
C THR A 313 -28.35 20.55 39.41
N SER A 314 -27.77 19.59 38.68
CA SER A 314 -27.43 18.26 39.21
C SER A 314 -26.01 18.14 39.79
N CYS A 315 -25.19 19.19 39.69
CA CYS A 315 -23.83 19.21 40.28
C CYS A 315 -23.85 19.50 41.80
N SER A 316 -25.03 19.47 42.42
CA SER A 316 -25.26 19.73 43.85
C SER A 316 -25.05 18.49 44.74
N ALA A 317 -24.44 17.41 44.22
CA ALA A 317 -23.92 16.36 45.08
C ALA A 317 -22.60 16.84 45.68
N THR A 318 -22.45 16.73 47.00
CA THR A 318 -21.19 17.01 47.69
C THR A 318 -20.09 16.20 47.01
N LYS A 319 -19.06 16.85 46.44
CA LYS A 319 -17.91 16.25 45.73
C LYS A 319 -18.03 16.02 44.21
N THR A 320 -18.67 16.91 43.44
CA THR A 320 -18.61 16.87 41.96
C THR A 320 -18.16 18.21 41.36
N THR A 321 -17.18 18.19 40.45
CA THR A 321 -16.76 19.36 39.65
C THR A 321 -17.30 19.25 38.23
N CYS A 322 -18.04 20.25 37.75
CA CYS A 322 -18.64 20.27 36.42
C CYS A 322 -18.04 21.42 35.62
N PRO A 323 -17.10 21.17 34.69
CA PRO A 323 -16.59 22.21 33.81
C PRO A 323 -17.76 22.73 32.97
N SER A 324 -17.98 24.05 33.00
CA SER A 324 -18.97 24.68 32.11
C SER A 324 -18.60 24.36 30.68
N ALA A 325 -19.56 23.82 29.92
CA ALA A 325 -19.36 23.43 28.55
C ALA A 325 -20.63 23.73 27.75
N THR A 326 -20.45 24.46 26.65
CA THR A 326 -21.53 24.69 25.69
C THR A 326 -21.55 23.56 24.68
N ALA A 327 -22.70 22.90 24.53
CA ALA A 327 -22.89 21.90 23.50
C ALA A 327 -22.75 22.54 22.11
N THR A 328 -22.08 21.86 21.19
CA THR A 328 -21.83 22.32 19.82
C THR A 328 -22.26 21.25 18.80
N THR A 329 -22.09 21.56 17.52
CA THR A 329 -22.19 20.57 16.45
C THR A 329 -20.78 20.08 16.10
N TYR A 330 -20.56 18.77 16.15
CA TYR A 330 -19.28 18.15 15.79
C TYR A 330 -19.52 16.88 14.98
N GLY A 331 -18.77 16.71 13.88
CA GLY A 331 -18.90 15.57 12.98
C GLY A 331 -20.32 15.31 12.46
N GLY A 332 -21.07 16.39 12.16
CA GLY A 332 -22.47 16.30 11.72
C GLY A 332 -23.48 15.97 12.82
N GLN A 333 -23.05 15.80 14.07
CA GLN A 333 -23.91 15.56 15.21
C GLN A 333 -24.11 16.84 16.02
N SER A 334 -25.37 17.17 16.32
CA SER A 334 -25.71 18.26 17.25
C SER A 334 -25.67 17.78 18.70
N ASN A 335 -25.58 18.74 19.64
CA ASN A 335 -25.55 18.50 21.08
C ASN A 335 -24.33 17.69 21.56
N VAL A 336 -23.14 18.02 21.05
CA VAL A 336 -21.88 17.37 21.40
C VAL A 336 -21.05 18.29 22.29
N TYR A 337 -20.53 17.78 23.40
CA TYR A 337 -19.61 18.50 24.28
C TYR A 337 -18.18 18.17 23.89
N VAL A 338 -17.46 19.17 23.41
CA VAL A 338 -16.07 19.01 22.95
C VAL A 338 -15.12 19.59 24.00
N TYR A 339 -14.16 18.78 24.43
CA TYR A 339 -13.17 19.14 25.43
C TYR A 339 -11.76 18.94 24.86
N GLN A 340 -10.85 19.87 25.20
CA GLN A 340 -9.42 19.66 25.06
C GLN A 340 -8.84 19.51 26.46
N ILE A 341 -8.31 18.33 26.78
CA ILE A 341 -7.86 18.00 28.13
C ILE A 341 -6.36 17.68 28.09
N GLY A 342 -5.59 18.30 29.00
CA GLY A 342 -4.19 17.96 29.20
C GLY A 342 -4.03 16.60 29.88
N ASN A 343 -3.87 16.57 31.21
CA ASN A 343 -3.74 15.31 31.96
C ASN A 343 -5.03 14.97 32.69
N ILE A 344 -5.32 13.67 32.82
CA ILE A 344 -6.40 13.15 33.65
C ILE A 344 -5.76 12.22 34.69
N SER A 345 -5.89 12.56 35.96
CA SER A 345 -5.35 11.76 37.07
C SER A 345 -6.41 11.37 38.11
N SER A 346 -7.66 11.73 37.90
CA SER A 346 -8.77 11.46 38.79
C SER A 346 -10.03 10.99 38.04
N GLU A 347 -11.11 10.72 38.77
CA GLU A 347 -12.36 10.18 38.22
C GLU A 347 -13.11 11.21 37.36
N ILE A 348 -13.50 10.76 36.17
CA ILE A 348 -14.41 11.42 35.24
C ILE A 348 -15.67 10.57 35.10
N ARG A 349 -16.82 11.22 35.14
CA ARG A 349 -18.11 10.62 34.86
C ARG A 349 -18.77 11.31 33.68
N ILE A 350 -19.21 10.52 32.70
CA ILE A 350 -20.01 10.98 31.57
C ILE A 350 -21.41 10.39 31.74
N PRO A 351 -22.46 11.22 31.92
CA PRO A 351 -23.82 10.73 32.04
C PRO A 351 -24.22 9.88 30.82
N PRO A 352 -24.95 8.77 31.03
CA PRO A 352 -25.45 7.95 29.93
C PRO A 352 -26.26 8.78 28.91
N GLY A 353 -26.00 8.58 27.61
CA GLY A 353 -26.66 9.28 26.51
C GLY A 353 -26.10 10.66 26.15
N GLU A 354 -25.15 11.18 26.93
CA GLU A 354 -24.45 12.43 26.60
C GLU A 354 -23.33 12.20 25.60
N LYS A 355 -23.24 13.07 24.61
CA LYS A 355 -22.25 12.97 23.53
C LYS A 355 -21.02 13.80 23.85
N VAL A 356 -19.89 13.14 24.08
CA VAL A 356 -18.66 13.77 24.55
C VAL A 356 -17.48 13.44 23.64
N VAL A 357 -16.75 14.47 23.21
CA VAL A 357 -15.50 14.32 22.45
C VAL A 357 -14.36 14.90 23.27
N ILE A 358 -13.35 14.08 23.54
CA ILE A 358 -12.17 14.46 24.32
C ILE A 358 -10.94 14.45 23.40
N PHE A 359 -10.37 15.62 23.15
CA PHE A 359 -9.03 15.77 22.60
C PHE A 359 -8.01 15.77 23.74
N LEU A 360 -7.39 14.61 23.95
CA LEU A 360 -6.41 14.39 25.01
C LEU A 360 -5.01 14.80 24.51
N THR A 361 -4.41 15.84 25.09
CA THR A 361 -3.05 16.30 24.76
C THR A 361 -1.98 15.75 25.71
N GLY A 362 -2.36 15.37 26.95
CA GLY A 362 -1.50 14.73 27.93
C GLY A 362 -1.84 13.25 28.11
N SER A 363 -1.72 12.72 29.34
CA SER A 363 -1.95 11.31 29.67
C SER A 363 -3.20 11.10 30.52
N ILE A 364 -3.81 9.92 30.42
CA ILE A 364 -4.70 9.37 31.46
C ILE A 364 -3.83 8.48 32.34
N ASN A 365 -3.57 8.96 33.56
CA ASN A 365 -2.64 8.33 34.50
C ASN A 365 -3.25 7.10 35.16
N LYS A 366 -2.39 6.21 35.66
CA LYS A 366 -2.81 5.08 36.51
C LYS A 366 -3.66 5.56 37.67
N GLY A 367 -4.76 4.84 37.93
CA GLY A 367 -5.71 5.18 38.99
C GLY A 367 -6.72 6.27 38.62
N ALA A 368 -6.56 6.93 37.47
CA ALA A 368 -7.65 7.70 36.89
C ALA A 368 -8.77 6.76 36.41
N ASP A 369 -9.98 7.27 36.47
CA ASP A 369 -11.17 6.51 36.10
C ASP A 369 -12.03 7.32 35.15
N ILE A 370 -12.60 6.66 34.14
CA ILE A 370 -13.51 7.29 33.21
C ILE A 370 -14.72 6.37 33.09
N THR A 371 -15.84 6.82 33.64
CA THR A 371 -17.06 6.02 33.68
C THR A 371 -18.07 6.54 32.66
N HIS A 372 -18.45 5.65 31.74
CA HIS A 372 -19.60 5.82 30.88
C HIS A 372 -20.23 4.45 30.65
N ASN A 373 -21.30 4.16 31.40
CA ASN A 373 -21.94 2.85 31.40
C ASN A 373 -23.34 2.94 30.78
N CYS A 374 -23.48 2.39 29.57
CA CYS A 374 -24.74 2.32 28.84
C CYS A 374 -25.59 1.08 29.15
N THR A 375 -25.17 0.22 30.10
CA THR A 375 -25.87 -1.03 30.40
C THR A 375 -27.31 -0.74 30.89
N GLY A 376 -28.30 -1.23 30.14
CA GLY A 376 -29.72 -1.08 30.48
C GLY A 376 -30.28 0.33 30.24
N VAL A 377 -29.54 1.23 29.60
CA VAL A 377 -29.98 2.60 29.30
C VAL A 377 -30.34 2.72 27.82
N SER A 378 -31.58 3.11 27.52
CA SER A 378 -32.01 3.42 26.15
C SER A 378 -31.31 4.67 25.62
N ASN A 379 -30.92 4.69 24.34
CA ASN A 379 -30.23 5.82 23.69
C ASN A 379 -28.87 6.18 24.30
N CYS A 380 -28.17 5.19 24.87
CA CYS A 380 -26.77 5.32 25.26
C CYS A 380 -25.97 4.31 24.46
N TYR A 381 -24.99 4.80 23.72
CA TYR A 381 -24.13 3.97 22.88
C TYR A 381 -22.66 4.28 23.18
N PRO A 382 -21.77 3.28 23.10
CA PRO A 382 -20.33 3.56 23.14
C PRO A 382 -19.86 4.54 22.07
N SER A 383 -20.58 4.68 20.95
CA SER A 383 -20.36 5.73 19.94
C SER A 383 -20.73 7.16 20.38
N ASP A 384 -21.22 7.37 21.61
CA ASP A 384 -21.49 8.70 22.14
C ASP A 384 -20.22 9.35 22.74
N VAL A 385 -19.20 8.55 23.07
CA VAL A 385 -17.94 9.03 23.65
C VAL A 385 -16.75 8.74 22.73
N TYR A 386 -16.04 9.80 22.34
CA TYR A 386 -14.82 9.72 21.53
C TYR A 386 -13.62 10.28 22.30
N ILE A 387 -12.51 9.54 22.32
CA ILE A 387 -11.23 9.97 22.90
C ILE A 387 -10.17 10.00 21.79
N PHE A 388 -9.71 11.19 21.44
CA PHE A 388 -8.66 11.43 20.46
C PHE A 388 -7.35 11.81 21.17
N GLY A 389 -6.35 10.92 21.12
CA GLY A 389 -5.02 11.17 21.67
C GLY A 389 -4.15 11.97 20.71
N THR A 390 -4.01 13.27 20.94
CA THR A 390 -3.29 14.22 20.07
C THR A 390 -1.87 14.54 20.53
N GLY A 391 -1.46 14.08 21.72
CA GLY A 391 -0.10 14.21 22.24
C GLY A 391 0.96 13.34 21.53
N ASP A 392 2.17 13.35 22.08
CA ASP A 392 3.34 12.62 21.56
C ASP A 392 3.41 11.15 22.06
N SER A 393 4.46 10.43 21.64
CA SER A 393 4.67 9.02 21.98
C SER A 393 5.07 8.75 23.44
N THR A 394 5.29 9.80 24.25
CA THR A 394 5.54 9.66 25.69
C THR A 394 4.24 9.57 26.49
N LYS A 395 3.09 9.81 25.85
CA LYS A 395 1.78 9.83 26.50
C LYS A 395 1.14 8.45 26.52
N SER A 396 0.31 8.23 27.53
CA SER A 396 -0.38 6.97 27.73
C SER A 396 -1.82 7.16 28.19
N ILE A 397 -2.67 6.18 27.86
CA ILE A 397 -4.02 6.02 28.39
C ILE A 397 -4.03 4.74 29.21
N CYS A 398 -3.89 4.86 30.53
CA CYS A 398 -3.99 3.73 31.44
C CYS A 398 -5.36 3.76 32.12
N LEU A 399 -6.26 2.87 31.70
CA LEU A 399 -7.59 2.74 32.32
C LEU A 399 -7.55 1.79 33.52
N ASN A 400 -8.40 2.03 34.51
CA ASN A 400 -8.47 1.21 35.71
C ASN A 400 -9.16 -0.14 35.43
N GLY A 401 -8.56 -1.23 35.89
CA GLY A 401 -9.02 -2.62 35.77
C GLY A 401 -10.30 -2.99 36.54
N SER A 402 -11.02 -2.03 37.10
CA SER A 402 -12.26 -2.26 37.85
C SER A 402 -13.50 -1.60 37.24
N ASN A 403 -13.36 -0.78 36.19
CA ASN A 403 -14.44 0.01 35.63
C ASN A 403 -14.65 -0.23 34.13
N THR A 404 -15.85 0.11 33.67
CA THR A 404 -16.28 -0.02 32.28
C THR A 404 -16.39 1.36 31.65
N ILE A 405 -15.73 1.52 30.50
CA ILE A 405 -15.90 2.69 29.64
C ILE A 405 -16.53 2.24 28.32
N SER A 406 -17.58 2.94 27.90
CA SER A 406 -18.17 2.78 26.58
C SER A 406 -17.67 3.92 25.69
N ALA A 407 -16.65 3.67 24.86
CA ALA A 407 -16.01 4.74 24.07
C ALA A 407 -15.25 4.21 22.85
N PHE A 408 -15.12 5.07 21.84
CA PHE A 408 -14.12 4.95 20.78
C PHE A 408 -12.82 5.67 21.17
N ILE A 409 -11.69 4.99 21.10
CA ILE A 409 -10.37 5.55 21.41
C ILE A 409 -9.49 5.51 20.17
N LEU A 410 -9.06 6.67 19.70
CA LEU A 410 -8.07 6.82 18.61
C LEU A 410 -6.88 7.63 19.10
N ALA A 411 -5.77 6.95 19.34
CA ALA A 411 -4.57 7.54 19.89
C ALA A 411 -3.32 6.97 19.17
N PRO A 412 -3.09 7.36 17.90
CA PRO A 412 -2.12 6.73 17.00
C PRO A 412 -0.66 6.79 17.48
N LYS A 413 -0.34 7.66 18.45
CA LYS A 413 1.00 7.80 19.04
C LYS A 413 1.09 7.24 20.47
N TYR A 414 -0.02 6.93 21.11
CA TYR A 414 -0.06 6.62 22.55
C TYR A 414 0.16 5.13 22.82
N SER A 415 0.57 4.83 24.05
CA SER A 415 0.32 3.53 24.68
C SER A 415 -1.05 3.53 25.36
N VAL A 416 -1.92 2.60 24.99
CA VAL A 416 -3.22 2.40 25.64
C VAL A 416 -3.23 1.05 26.32
N GLY A 417 -3.80 0.95 27.52
CA GLY A 417 -3.98 -0.33 28.17
C GLY A 417 -4.81 -0.23 29.43
N ILE A 418 -4.98 -1.36 30.09
CA ILE A 418 -5.75 -1.49 31.32
C ILE A 418 -4.80 -1.93 32.42
N ASP A 419 -4.83 -1.21 33.54
CA ASP A 419 -4.02 -1.44 34.73
C ASP A 419 -4.93 -1.74 35.93
N GLY A 420 -4.76 -2.89 36.57
CA GLY A 420 -5.52 -3.29 37.76
C GLY A 420 -5.93 -4.77 37.79
N GLY A 421 -6.07 -5.31 39.01
CA GLY A 421 -6.57 -6.66 39.28
C GLY A 421 -7.84 -6.60 40.11
N GLY A 422 -8.98 -6.91 39.50
CA GLY A 422 -10.30 -6.94 40.14
C GLY A 422 -11.16 -8.08 39.59
N ASN A 423 -12.24 -8.42 40.29
CA ASN A 423 -13.15 -9.50 39.88
C ASN A 423 -14.11 -9.08 38.75
N ALA A 424 -14.39 -7.78 38.62
CA ALA A 424 -15.17 -7.21 37.52
C ALA A 424 -14.38 -7.31 36.20
N ASP A 425 -15.08 -7.40 35.08
CA ASP A 425 -14.44 -7.36 33.77
C ASP A 425 -14.16 -5.89 33.41
N PRO A 426 -12.90 -5.43 33.33
CA PRO A 426 -12.61 -4.08 32.87
C PRO A 426 -12.77 -4.04 31.36
N VAL A 427 -13.95 -3.63 30.90
CA VAL A 427 -14.27 -3.64 29.48
C VAL A 427 -14.26 -2.23 28.93
N ILE A 428 -13.40 -2.00 27.93
CA ILE A 428 -13.65 -0.95 26.96
C ILE A 428 -14.69 -1.52 25.99
N ASN A 429 -15.95 -1.11 26.17
CA ASN A 429 -16.99 -1.38 25.18
C ASN A 429 -16.79 -0.37 24.06
N GLY A 430 -16.30 -0.79 22.90
CA GLY A 430 -15.97 0.07 21.77
C GLY A 430 -14.70 -0.36 21.07
N ASN A 431 -14.14 0.53 20.25
CA ASN A 431 -12.94 0.25 19.48
C ASN A 431 -11.75 1.06 19.99
N VAL A 432 -10.58 0.44 20.03
CA VAL A 432 -9.33 1.07 20.50
C VAL A 432 -8.26 0.98 19.45
N TRP A 433 -7.79 2.12 18.96
CA TRP A 433 -6.72 2.23 17.97
C TRP A 433 -5.55 3.01 18.57
N ALA A 434 -4.44 2.33 18.82
CA ALA A 434 -3.30 2.87 19.56
C ALA A 434 -1.95 2.41 19.01
N SER A 435 -0.89 3.19 19.20
CA SER A 435 0.45 2.76 18.80
C SER A 435 0.88 1.50 19.54
N ASN A 436 0.60 1.43 20.84
CA ASN A 436 0.97 0.32 21.70
C ASN A 436 -0.22 -0.09 22.55
N TRP A 437 -0.37 -1.40 22.75
CA TRP A 437 -1.20 -1.98 23.79
C TRP A 437 -0.36 -2.37 25.01
N GLY A 438 -0.66 -1.81 26.18
CA GLY A 438 -0.12 -2.17 27.48
C GLY A 438 1.32 -1.74 27.81
N ALA A 439 2.21 -1.52 26.83
CA ALA A 439 3.60 -1.15 27.07
C ALA A 439 3.90 0.32 26.72
N PRO A 440 4.75 1.03 27.50
CA PRO A 440 5.61 0.49 28.56
C PRO A 440 4.97 0.46 29.95
N SER A 441 3.81 1.10 30.17
CA SER A 441 3.35 1.42 31.53
C SER A 441 1.88 1.12 31.85
N CYS A 442 1.08 0.58 30.92
CA CYS A 442 -0.37 0.34 31.13
C CYS A 442 -0.75 -1.15 31.00
N SER A 443 0.03 -2.06 31.58
CA SER A 443 -0.19 -3.51 31.48
C SER A 443 -0.77 -4.08 32.78
N SER A 444 -1.70 -5.04 32.65
CA SER A 444 -2.20 -5.89 33.73
C SER A 444 -2.31 -7.34 33.27
N ASP A 445 -2.00 -8.27 34.18
CA ASP A 445 -2.10 -9.71 33.96
C ASP A 445 -3.48 -10.23 34.33
N SER A 446 -4.48 -9.99 33.47
CA SER A 446 -5.85 -10.44 33.70
C SER A 446 -6.33 -11.38 32.59
N ASN A 447 -6.95 -12.51 32.93
CA ASN A 447 -7.60 -13.42 31.97
C ASN A 447 -9.01 -12.92 31.57
N LYS A 448 -9.15 -11.60 31.45
CA LYS A 448 -10.43 -10.90 31.32
C LYS A 448 -10.60 -10.36 29.91
N THR A 449 -11.85 -10.16 29.51
CA THR A 449 -12.15 -9.44 28.27
C THR A 449 -11.91 -7.95 28.51
N VAL A 450 -10.97 -7.37 27.76
CA VAL A 450 -10.51 -5.98 27.94
C VAL A 450 -11.07 -5.02 26.89
N VAL A 451 -11.39 -5.53 25.71
CA VAL A 451 -12.00 -4.77 24.63
C VAL A 451 -13.15 -5.59 24.05
N LYS A 452 -14.31 -4.95 23.90
CA LYS A 452 -15.49 -5.54 23.28
C LYS A 452 -15.95 -4.66 22.13
N TYR A 453 -15.95 -5.24 20.93
CA TYR A 453 -16.36 -4.54 19.72
C TYR A 453 -17.77 -3.98 19.84
N ASP A 454 -17.95 -2.75 19.35
CA ASP A 454 -19.27 -2.14 19.19
C ASP A 454 -19.61 -2.02 17.69
N PRO A 455 -20.69 -2.67 17.23
CA PRO A 455 -21.15 -2.59 15.83
C PRO A 455 -21.68 -1.20 15.42
N THR A 456 -21.97 -0.30 16.35
CA THR A 456 -22.42 1.07 16.03
C THR A 456 -21.30 1.94 15.45
N ILE A 457 -20.03 1.58 15.69
CA ILE A 457 -18.86 2.27 15.16
C ILE A 457 -18.58 1.73 13.75
N THR A 458 -18.94 2.54 12.75
CA THR A 458 -18.80 2.21 11.32
C THR A 458 -17.87 3.20 10.64
N TRP A 459 -17.37 2.88 9.44
CA TRP A 459 -16.59 3.83 8.66
C TRP A 459 -17.38 5.10 8.33
N THR A 460 -18.70 5.03 8.21
CA THR A 460 -19.56 6.20 7.99
C THR A 460 -19.57 7.13 9.20
N THR A 461 -19.71 6.58 10.42
CA THR A 461 -19.67 7.39 11.64
C THR A 461 -18.28 7.98 11.88
N LEU A 462 -17.22 7.23 11.59
CA LEU A 462 -15.84 7.69 11.69
C LEU A 462 -15.49 8.76 10.64
N ALA A 463 -15.92 8.59 9.40
CA ALA A 463 -15.69 9.57 8.33
C ALA A 463 -16.35 10.91 8.64
N ALA A 464 -17.55 10.91 9.24
CA ALA A 464 -18.21 12.12 9.68
C ALA A 464 -17.39 12.91 10.72
N LEU A 465 -16.59 12.21 11.54
CA LEU A 465 -15.68 12.82 12.53
C LEU A 465 -14.34 13.24 11.93
N GLY A 466 -14.09 13.00 10.64
CA GLY A 466 -12.81 13.29 9.99
C GLY A 466 -11.75 12.19 10.18
N VAL A 467 -12.15 11.00 10.64
CA VAL A 467 -11.26 9.82 10.70
C VAL A 467 -11.29 9.11 9.35
N SER A 468 -10.14 9.03 8.68
CA SER A 468 -10.03 8.39 7.37
C SER A 468 -9.91 6.86 7.47
N LYS A 469 -10.35 6.16 6.42
CA LYS A 469 -10.20 4.71 6.33
C LYS A 469 -8.73 4.33 6.24
N ALA A 470 -8.36 3.29 6.97
CA ALA A 470 -7.07 2.62 6.84
C ALA A 470 -6.77 2.27 5.37
N THR A 471 -5.69 2.80 4.81
CA THR A 471 -5.22 2.36 3.49
C THR A 471 -4.40 1.09 3.65
N LEU A 472 -5.02 -0.07 3.43
CA LEU A 472 -4.25 -1.28 3.17
C LEU A 472 -3.44 -1.11 1.87
N PRO A 473 -2.21 -1.65 1.78
CA PRO A 473 -1.55 -1.74 0.48
C PRO A 473 -2.46 -2.47 -0.49
N PRO A 474 -2.34 -2.22 -1.78
CA PRO A 474 -3.05 -3.03 -2.74
C PRO A 474 -2.39 -4.41 -2.84
N THR A 475 -3.13 -5.38 -3.36
CA THR A 475 -2.52 -6.56 -4.00
C THR A 475 -2.37 -6.28 -5.48
N ILE A 476 -1.35 -6.84 -6.11
CA ILE A 476 -1.26 -6.86 -7.57
C ILE A 476 -1.58 -8.27 -8.04
N ASP A 477 -2.34 -8.38 -9.13
CA ASP A 477 -2.68 -9.65 -9.74
C ASP A 477 -1.67 -10.03 -10.85
N THR A 478 -1.80 -11.24 -11.39
CA THR A 478 -1.14 -11.59 -12.65
C THR A 478 -1.51 -10.61 -13.76
N PHE A 479 -0.60 -10.43 -14.72
CA PHE A 479 -0.79 -9.49 -15.82
C PHE A 479 -2.10 -9.74 -16.58
N SER A 480 -2.90 -8.70 -16.77
CA SER A 480 -4.17 -8.80 -17.49
C SER A 480 -4.02 -8.62 -18.99
N SER A 481 -2.95 -7.97 -19.44
CA SER A 481 -2.63 -7.87 -20.86
C SER A 481 -1.12 -7.73 -21.10
N TRP A 482 -0.72 -8.19 -22.29
CA TRP A 482 0.66 -8.20 -22.76
C TRP A 482 0.69 -7.75 -24.21
N LYS A 483 1.32 -6.61 -24.49
CA LYS A 483 1.36 -6.02 -25.83
C LYS A 483 2.79 -5.71 -26.23
N LYS A 484 3.16 -6.19 -27.43
CA LYS A 484 4.41 -5.80 -28.09
C LYS A 484 4.15 -4.53 -28.90
N ASP A 485 4.90 -3.48 -28.59
CA ASP A 485 4.93 -2.28 -29.41
C ASP A 485 6.11 -2.35 -30.39
N ARG A 486 5.88 -1.89 -31.63
CA ARG A 486 6.97 -1.74 -32.59
C ARG A 486 7.80 -0.53 -32.19
N VAL A 487 9.08 -0.75 -31.95
CA VAL A 487 10.08 0.32 -31.90
C VAL A 487 10.75 0.32 -33.27
N GLN A 488 10.69 1.46 -33.96
CA GLN A 488 11.37 1.64 -35.24
C GLN A 488 12.86 1.79 -35.05
#